data_AF-A0A2K3N075-F1
#
_entry.id   AF-A0A2K3N075-F1
#
_cell.length_a   1.000
_cell.length_b   1.000
_cell.length_c   1.000
_cell.angle_alpha   90.00
_cell.angle_beta   90.00
_cell.angle_gamma   90.00
#
_symmetry.space_group_name_H-M   'P 1'
#
loop_
_entity.id
_entity.type
_entity.pdbx_description
1 polymer ?
#
loop_
_entity_poly.entity_id
_entity_poly.type
_entity_poly.pdbx_seq_one_letter_code
_entity_poly.pdbx_strand_id
1 'polypeptide(L)'
;MDDVKPSIPLVSFLERLQQTAFNTFNNHSNFDPKTYVDLPLKFPLSVTDHAFQNLPKSSTGSVSVHDLNRFIQTYFEGAGDDLVYFDPEDFVPVPKDFLPKVKNPEVRAWAIKVHSLWRNLSRKVSSEVKTHPEFHTLLPVIDSVVIPGSRFREVYYWDSYWVIRGLLASKMYKTAKGIVNNLISFIEEYGFVLNGARAYYTNRSQPPLLSAMIYEIYHRTGDVELVKRSLPALLKEHEFWNSDIHKVTVSDAQGCTHTLNRYYARWNKPRPESSIMVCVDKASASKFTSVSEKQQFYRELASAAESGWDFSTRWMRHPPNFTTLSTTSVIPVDLNAFILGMELNIAFFANVTGDHSIAKHFQQISDVRKEAINSVFWNANMKQWLDSWLSNNTHEKVHNWDTLHQNQNVFASNFVPLWMKPFYS
;
A
#
# COMPACT_ATOMS: atom_id res chain seq x y z
N MET A 1 10.58 3.95 -20.09
CA MET A 1 10.37 2.88 -19.11
C MET A 1 8.92 2.99 -18.65
N ASP A 2 8.03 2.51 -19.51
CA ASP A 2 6.57 2.61 -19.37
C ASP A 2 6.00 1.29 -18.81
N ASP A 3 6.43 0.91 -17.61
CA ASP A 3 6.02 -0.34 -16.97
C ASP A 3 4.81 -0.17 -16.03
N VAL A 4 4.01 0.86 -16.28
CA VAL A 4 2.66 0.92 -15.72
C VAL A 4 1.81 0.07 -16.67
N LYS A 5 1.37 -1.12 -16.24
CA LYS A 5 0.29 -1.83 -16.96
C LYS A 5 -0.79 -0.78 -17.26
N PRO A 6 -1.10 -0.48 -18.53
CA PRO A 6 -1.96 0.64 -18.89
C PRO A 6 -3.20 0.62 -18.01
N SER A 7 -3.59 1.79 -17.47
CA SER A 7 -4.84 1.92 -16.73
C SER A 7 -5.93 1.22 -17.53
N ILE A 8 -6.49 0.14 -16.97
CA ILE A 8 -7.46 -0.71 -17.65
C ILE A 8 -8.54 0.22 -18.25
N PRO A 9 -8.98 0.03 -19.52
CA PRO A 9 -10.02 0.86 -20.13
C PRO A 9 -11.24 1.11 -19.21
N LEU A 10 -11.55 0.13 -18.36
CA LEU A 10 -12.53 0.24 -17.29
C LEU A 10 -12.25 1.39 -16.30
N VAL A 11 -11.02 1.49 -15.76
CA VAL A 11 -10.66 2.54 -14.79
C VAL A 11 -10.89 3.93 -15.37
N SER A 12 -10.43 4.17 -16.60
CA SER A 12 -10.64 5.43 -17.31
C SER A 12 -12.13 5.75 -17.53
N PHE A 13 -12.95 4.73 -17.80
CA PHE A 13 -14.40 4.90 -17.90
C PHE A 13 -15.03 5.22 -16.55
N LEU A 14 -14.65 4.52 -15.48
CA LEU A 14 -15.16 4.76 -14.14
C LEU A 14 -14.79 6.15 -13.62
N GLU A 15 -13.63 6.70 -13.99
CA GLU A 15 -13.28 8.10 -13.68
C GLU A 15 -14.23 9.10 -14.37
N ARG A 16 -14.66 8.84 -15.61
CA ARG A 16 -15.67 9.66 -16.29
C ARG A 16 -17.04 9.54 -15.62
N LEU A 17 -17.45 8.32 -15.24
CA LEU A 17 -18.67 8.09 -14.47
C LEU A 17 -18.64 8.85 -13.15
N GLN A 18 -17.54 8.74 -12.41
CA GLN A 18 -17.31 9.45 -11.16
C GLN A 18 -17.44 10.96 -11.36
N GLN A 19 -16.91 11.52 -12.46
CA GLN A 19 -17.01 12.95 -12.78
C GLN A 19 -18.43 13.40 -13.10
N THR A 20 -19.16 12.61 -13.87
CA THR A 20 -20.58 12.87 -14.12
C THR A 20 -21.39 12.79 -12.82
N ALA A 21 -21.14 11.78 -11.99
CA ALA A 21 -21.80 11.63 -10.70
C ALA A 21 -21.55 12.81 -9.77
N PHE A 22 -20.31 13.29 -9.67
CA PHE A 22 -20.01 14.47 -8.88
C PHE A 22 -20.74 15.71 -9.38
N ASN A 23 -20.77 15.94 -10.70
CA ASN A 23 -21.44 17.11 -11.27
C ASN A 23 -22.98 17.03 -11.17
N THR A 24 -23.54 15.82 -11.11
CA THR A 24 -24.99 15.58 -11.05
C THR A 24 -25.52 15.60 -9.61
N PHE A 25 -24.76 15.10 -8.64
CA PHE A 25 -25.21 15.03 -7.25
C PHE A 25 -24.81 16.28 -6.45
N ASN A 26 -25.81 17.04 -5.99
CA ASN A 26 -25.62 18.29 -5.24
C ASN A 26 -25.03 18.12 -3.81
N ASN A 27 -24.88 16.90 -3.31
CA ASN A 27 -24.34 16.64 -1.98
C ASN A 27 -22.87 16.19 -2.04
N HIS A 28 -21.97 17.14 -2.32
CA HIS A 28 -20.54 16.88 -2.41
C HIS A 28 -19.90 16.46 -1.07
N SER A 29 -20.53 16.77 0.08
CA SER A 29 -19.99 16.47 1.41
C SER A 29 -19.94 14.98 1.74
N ASN A 30 -20.83 14.18 1.14
CA ASN A 30 -20.91 12.72 1.33
C ASN A 30 -20.49 11.92 0.08
N PHE A 31 -19.92 12.59 -0.92
CA PHE A 31 -19.54 11.94 -2.17
C PHE A 31 -18.22 11.19 -1.97
N ASP A 32 -18.20 9.86 -2.00
CA ASP A 32 -16.94 9.10 -2.00
C ASP A 32 -16.57 8.66 -3.43
N PRO A 33 -15.52 9.23 -4.05
CA PRO A 33 -15.11 8.87 -5.39
C PRO A 33 -14.68 7.41 -5.51
N LYS A 34 -14.15 6.81 -4.43
CA LYS A 34 -13.75 5.40 -4.41
C LYS A 34 -14.93 4.48 -4.70
N THR A 35 -16.13 4.84 -4.22
CA THR A 35 -17.36 4.06 -4.47
C THR A 35 -17.60 3.84 -5.97
N TYR A 36 -17.34 4.84 -6.82
CA TYR A 36 -17.61 4.72 -8.26
C TYR A 36 -16.52 3.97 -9.02
N VAL A 37 -15.25 4.05 -8.60
CA VAL A 37 -14.16 3.28 -9.23
C VAL A 37 -14.11 1.82 -8.77
N ASP A 38 -14.93 1.47 -7.78
CA ASP A 38 -15.09 0.10 -7.29
C ASP A 38 -16.36 -0.58 -7.83
N LEU A 39 -17.14 0.09 -8.70
CA LEU A 39 -18.36 -0.49 -9.27
C LEU A 39 -18.00 -1.58 -10.30
N PRO A 40 -18.43 -2.84 -10.08
CA PRO A 40 -18.34 -3.88 -11.09
C PRO A 40 -19.33 -3.63 -12.24
N LEU A 41 -18.94 -3.99 -13.46
CA LEU A 41 -19.85 -3.97 -14.59
C LEU A 41 -20.79 -5.19 -14.59
N LYS A 42 -22.04 -4.98 -15.03
CA LYS A 42 -23.00 -6.06 -15.38
C LYS A 42 -22.90 -6.51 -16.83
N PHE A 43 -22.35 -5.66 -17.69
CA PHE A 43 -22.24 -5.87 -19.13
C PHE A 43 -20.86 -5.45 -19.64
N PRO A 44 -20.40 -5.96 -20.80
CA PRO A 44 -19.13 -5.56 -21.38
C PRO A 44 -18.96 -4.05 -21.47
N LEU A 45 -17.73 -3.57 -21.24
CA LEU A 45 -17.42 -2.15 -21.21
C LEU A 45 -17.88 -1.40 -22.47
N SER A 46 -17.79 -2.02 -23.64
CA SER A 46 -18.26 -1.42 -24.91
C SER A 46 -19.76 -1.11 -24.91
N VAL A 47 -20.58 -2.01 -24.37
CA VAL A 47 -22.04 -1.84 -24.24
C VAL A 47 -22.35 -0.77 -23.21
N THR A 48 -21.69 -0.84 -22.06
CA THR A 48 -21.89 0.11 -20.96
C THR A 48 -21.45 1.52 -21.33
N ASP A 49 -20.31 1.68 -22.00
CA ASP A 49 -19.81 2.98 -22.46
C ASP A 49 -20.72 3.58 -23.54
N HIS A 50 -21.21 2.76 -24.49
CA HIS A 50 -22.18 3.22 -25.49
C HIS A 50 -23.47 3.73 -24.82
N ALA A 51 -23.97 3.03 -23.81
CA ALA A 51 -25.15 3.49 -23.06
C ALA A 51 -24.87 4.78 -22.26
N PHE A 52 -23.68 4.91 -21.68
CA PHE A 52 -23.27 6.12 -20.95
C PHE A 52 -23.21 7.35 -21.86
N GLN A 53 -22.66 7.20 -23.07
CA GLN A 53 -22.55 8.29 -24.04
C GLN A 53 -23.93 8.80 -24.49
N ASN A 54 -24.93 7.91 -24.54
CA ASN A 54 -26.31 8.18 -24.94
C ASN A 54 -27.23 8.61 -23.78
N LEU A 55 -26.70 8.88 -22.59
CA LEU A 55 -27.52 9.41 -21.49
C LEU A 55 -28.17 10.74 -21.89
N PRO A 56 -29.47 10.95 -21.57
CA PRO A 56 -30.13 12.23 -21.81
C PRO A 56 -29.39 13.36 -21.10
N LYS A 57 -29.00 14.39 -21.87
CA LYS A 57 -28.31 15.58 -21.38
C LYS A 57 -29.21 16.79 -21.55
N SER A 58 -29.20 17.69 -20.56
CA SER A 58 -29.84 18.99 -20.68
C SER A 58 -29.15 19.84 -21.76
N SER A 59 -29.75 20.98 -22.11
CA SER A 59 -29.12 21.98 -23.00
C SER A 59 -27.75 22.47 -22.50
N THR A 60 -27.47 22.33 -21.20
CA THR A 60 -26.17 22.68 -20.57
C THR A 60 -25.19 21.51 -20.51
N GLY A 61 -25.56 20.34 -21.05
CA GLY A 61 -24.74 19.12 -21.05
C GLY A 61 -24.81 18.30 -19.76
N SER A 62 -25.62 18.71 -18.77
CA SER A 62 -25.76 18.01 -17.48
C SER A 62 -26.72 16.81 -17.57
N VAL A 63 -26.40 15.74 -16.85
CA VAL A 63 -27.24 14.54 -16.74
C VAL A 63 -28.12 14.67 -15.50
N SER A 64 -29.39 14.27 -15.61
CA SER A 64 -30.32 14.30 -14.48
C SER A 64 -29.96 13.24 -13.42
N VAL A 65 -30.27 13.52 -12.14
CA VAL A 65 -30.09 12.55 -11.03
C VAL A 65 -30.83 11.25 -11.30
N HIS A 66 -32.03 11.34 -11.87
CA HIS A 66 -32.89 10.21 -12.18
C HIS A 66 -32.28 9.30 -13.25
N ASP A 67 -31.81 9.88 -14.36
CA ASP A 67 -31.23 9.11 -15.46
C ASP A 67 -29.89 8.49 -15.09
N LEU A 68 -29.06 9.21 -14.33
CA LEU A 68 -27.79 8.67 -13.85
C LEU A 68 -27.99 7.51 -12.87
N ASN A 69 -28.93 7.63 -11.93
CA ASN A 69 -29.23 6.53 -11.00
C ASN A 69 -29.76 5.30 -11.75
N ARG A 70 -30.65 5.49 -12.72
CA ARG A 70 -31.14 4.40 -13.58
C ARG A 70 -30.00 3.73 -14.34
N PHE A 71 -29.09 4.52 -14.90
CA PHE A 71 -27.91 4.00 -15.59
C PHE A 71 -27.04 3.15 -14.65
N ILE A 72 -26.70 3.67 -13.47
CA ILE A 72 -25.87 2.96 -12.50
C ILE A 72 -26.54 1.63 -12.10
N GLN A 73 -27.84 1.65 -11.78
CA GLN A 73 -28.59 0.45 -11.39
C GLN A 73 -28.65 -0.61 -12.52
N THR A 74 -28.72 -0.15 -13.77
CA THR A 74 -28.84 -1.04 -14.93
C THR A 74 -27.50 -1.68 -15.28
N TYR A 75 -26.41 -0.92 -15.26
CA TYR A 75 -25.12 -1.36 -15.84
C TYR A 75 -24.07 -1.77 -14.82
N PHE A 76 -24.29 -1.55 -13.53
CA PHE A 76 -23.32 -1.87 -12.49
C PHE A 76 -23.93 -2.68 -11.35
N GLU A 77 -23.09 -3.50 -10.73
CA GLU A 77 -23.35 -4.05 -9.41
C GLU A 77 -22.99 -3.01 -8.31
N GLY A 78 -23.32 -3.32 -7.07
CA GLY A 78 -22.90 -2.52 -5.93
C GLY A 78 -21.38 -2.56 -5.76
N ALA A 79 -20.80 -1.42 -5.34
CA ALA A 79 -19.41 -1.41 -4.93
C ALA A 79 -19.24 -2.42 -3.78
N GLY A 80 -18.29 -3.35 -3.90
CA GLY A 80 -18.08 -4.43 -2.93
C GLY A 80 -18.81 -5.74 -3.24
N ASP A 81 -19.68 -5.79 -4.26
CA ASP A 81 -20.33 -7.04 -4.70
C ASP A 81 -19.34 -7.98 -5.42
N ASP A 82 -18.14 -7.49 -5.71
CA ASP A 82 -16.98 -8.28 -6.14
C ASP A 82 -16.31 -9.07 -4.99
N LEU A 83 -16.78 -8.90 -3.75
CA LEU A 83 -16.40 -9.69 -2.58
C LEU A 83 -17.60 -10.43 -1.99
N VAL A 84 -17.38 -11.70 -1.63
CA VAL A 84 -18.36 -12.52 -0.91
C VAL A 84 -17.93 -12.75 0.53
N TYR A 85 -18.91 -12.87 1.43
CA TYR A 85 -18.66 -13.29 2.80
C TYR A 85 -17.95 -14.65 2.84
N PHE A 86 -16.96 -14.79 3.73
CA PHE A 86 -16.27 -16.05 3.96
C PHE A 86 -16.18 -16.33 5.45
N ASP A 87 -16.64 -17.50 5.87
CA ASP A 87 -16.50 -17.97 7.24
C ASP A 87 -15.18 -18.74 7.38
N PRO A 88 -14.17 -18.22 8.12
CA PRO A 88 -12.87 -18.86 8.19
C PRO A 88 -12.91 -20.18 8.95
N GLU A 89 -12.39 -21.25 8.34
CA GLU A 89 -12.42 -22.60 8.92
C GLU A 89 -11.67 -22.72 10.26
N ASP A 90 -10.65 -21.88 10.47
CA ASP A 90 -9.85 -21.86 11.70
C ASP A 90 -10.36 -20.84 12.74
N PHE A 91 -11.52 -20.22 12.51
CA PHE A 91 -12.17 -19.36 13.50
C PHE A 91 -12.84 -20.18 14.61
N VAL A 92 -12.50 -19.87 15.86
CA VAL A 92 -13.12 -20.47 17.05
C VAL A 92 -13.62 -19.33 17.94
N PRO A 93 -14.93 -19.21 18.24
CA PRO A 93 -15.49 -18.05 18.95
C PRO A 93 -14.80 -17.67 20.26
N VAL A 94 -14.25 -18.67 20.96
CA VAL A 94 -13.44 -18.46 22.17
C VAL A 94 -12.14 -19.26 22.04
N PRO A 95 -11.03 -18.66 21.57
CA PRO A 95 -9.75 -19.34 21.44
C PRO A 95 -9.24 -19.78 22.82
N LYS A 96 -8.91 -21.08 22.96
CA LYS A 96 -8.67 -21.77 24.23
C LYS A 96 -7.51 -21.24 25.09
N ASP A 97 -6.68 -20.34 24.59
CA ASP A 97 -5.45 -19.93 25.28
C ASP A 97 -5.46 -18.49 25.77
N PHE A 98 -5.74 -17.50 24.92
CA PHE A 98 -5.51 -16.10 25.29
C PHE A 98 -6.70 -15.49 26.02
N LEU A 99 -7.93 -15.64 25.50
CA LEU A 99 -9.13 -15.03 26.10
C LEU A 99 -9.45 -15.57 27.50
N PRO A 100 -9.37 -16.89 27.77
CA PRO A 100 -9.61 -17.39 29.13
C PRO A 100 -8.61 -16.86 30.16
N LYS A 101 -7.38 -16.50 29.73
CA LYS A 101 -6.33 -15.97 30.61
C LYS A 101 -6.51 -14.48 30.96
N VAL A 102 -7.33 -13.74 30.22
CA VAL A 102 -7.62 -12.33 30.54
C VAL A 102 -8.46 -12.27 31.81
N LYS A 103 -7.89 -11.85 32.93
CA LYS A 103 -8.55 -11.89 34.25
C LYS A 103 -9.69 -10.87 34.40
N ASN A 104 -9.52 -9.67 33.85
CA ASN A 104 -10.55 -8.64 33.93
C ASN A 104 -11.73 -8.98 32.98
N PRO A 105 -12.97 -9.06 33.49
CA PRO A 105 -14.13 -9.49 32.70
C PRO A 105 -14.51 -8.51 31.59
N GLU A 106 -14.35 -7.20 31.80
CA GLU A 106 -14.64 -6.16 30.79
C GLU A 106 -13.64 -6.23 29.64
N VAL A 107 -12.34 -6.35 29.97
CA VAL A 107 -11.28 -6.51 28.97
C VAL A 107 -11.47 -7.81 28.18
N ARG A 108 -11.88 -8.90 28.86
CA ARG A 108 -12.19 -10.16 28.19
C ARG A 108 -13.38 -10.02 27.24
N ALA A 109 -14.45 -9.36 27.65
CA ALA A 109 -15.62 -9.11 26.80
C ALA A 109 -15.28 -8.23 25.59
N TRP A 110 -14.46 -7.19 25.77
CA TRP A 110 -13.92 -6.38 24.68
C TRP A 110 -13.07 -7.22 23.72
N ALA A 111 -12.16 -8.04 24.23
CA ALA A 111 -11.29 -8.89 23.41
C ALA A 111 -12.08 -9.95 22.62
N ILE A 112 -13.17 -10.50 23.17
CA ILE A 112 -14.12 -11.36 22.43
C ILE A 112 -14.75 -10.60 21.27
N LYS A 113 -15.19 -9.35 21.48
CA LYS A 113 -15.76 -8.51 20.41
C LYS A 113 -14.74 -8.25 19.31
N VAL A 114 -13.51 -7.87 19.66
CA VAL A 114 -12.42 -7.68 18.69
C VAL A 114 -12.14 -8.97 17.92
N HIS A 115 -12.04 -10.11 18.61
CA HIS A 115 -11.83 -11.41 17.96
C HIS A 115 -12.97 -11.76 16.99
N SER A 116 -14.22 -11.49 17.34
CA SER A 116 -15.37 -11.74 16.46
C SER A 116 -15.34 -10.94 15.15
N LEU A 117 -14.59 -9.84 15.09
CA LEU A 117 -14.42 -9.06 13.86
C LEU A 117 -13.65 -9.81 12.78
N TRP A 118 -12.78 -10.76 13.12
CA TRP A 118 -12.08 -11.55 12.09
C TRP A 118 -13.07 -12.29 11.19
N ARG A 119 -14.04 -12.97 11.79
CA ARG A 119 -15.13 -13.62 11.06
C ARG A 119 -15.96 -12.62 10.25
N ASN A 120 -16.22 -11.42 10.79
CA ASN A 120 -17.02 -10.40 10.11
C ASN A 120 -16.28 -9.71 8.95
N LEU A 121 -14.95 -9.60 9.01
CA LEU A 121 -14.12 -8.92 8.02
C LEU A 121 -13.49 -9.87 6.99
N SER A 122 -13.60 -11.18 7.20
CA SER A 122 -13.16 -12.18 6.24
C SER A 122 -14.04 -12.20 4.98
N ARG A 123 -13.39 -12.10 3.83
CA ARG A 123 -14.02 -12.11 2.51
C ARG A 123 -13.28 -13.05 1.57
N LYS A 124 -13.96 -13.50 0.53
CA LYS A 124 -13.34 -14.09 -0.66
C LYS A 124 -13.68 -13.24 -1.87
N VAL A 125 -12.77 -13.21 -2.84
CA VAL A 125 -13.07 -12.62 -4.14
C VAL A 125 -14.13 -13.46 -4.84
N SER A 126 -15.16 -12.81 -5.37
CA SER A 126 -16.23 -13.48 -6.11
C SER A 126 -15.66 -14.27 -7.30
N SER A 127 -16.31 -15.39 -7.67
CA SER A 127 -15.94 -16.16 -8.86
C SER A 127 -16.02 -15.30 -10.13
N GLU A 128 -16.90 -14.30 -10.16
CA GLU A 128 -17.06 -13.40 -11.31
C GLU A 128 -15.80 -12.60 -11.62
N VAL A 129 -15.01 -12.24 -10.61
CA VAL A 129 -13.73 -11.54 -10.81
C VAL A 129 -12.71 -12.43 -11.53
N LYS A 130 -12.83 -13.77 -11.39
CA LYS A 130 -11.95 -14.71 -12.08
C LYS A 130 -12.47 -15.06 -13.47
N THR A 131 -13.78 -15.12 -13.68
CA THR A 131 -14.38 -15.44 -14.98
C THR A 131 -14.40 -14.25 -15.93
N HIS A 132 -14.64 -13.04 -15.42
CA HIS A 132 -14.76 -11.79 -16.18
C HIS A 132 -13.90 -10.67 -15.56
N PRO A 133 -12.56 -10.84 -15.41
CA PRO A 133 -11.70 -9.85 -14.74
C PRO A 133 -11.79 -8.44 -15.34
N GLU A 134 -12.16 -8.32 -16.62
CA GLU A 134 -12.36 -7.05 -17.32
C GLU A 134 -13.58 -6.24 -16.85
N PHE A 135 -14.48 -6.84 -16.06
CA PHE A 135 -15.64 -6.15 -15.47
C PHE A 135 -15.32 -5.54 -14.10
N HIS A 136 -14.17 -5.87 -13.53
CA HIS A 136 -13.83 -5.55 -12.16
C HIS A 136 -12.54 -4.72 -12.09
N THR A 137 -12.50 -3.79 -11.15
CA THR A 137 -11.23 -3.20 -10.72
C THR A 137 -10.56 -4.05 -9.65
N LEU A 138 -11.29 -4.90 -8.93
CA LEU A 138 -10.72 -5.84 -7.96
C LEU A 138 -9.90 -6.90 -8.68
N LEU A 139 -8.70 -7.17 -8.18
CA LEU A 139 -7.80 -8.18 -8.75
C LEU A 139 -8.13 -9.56 -8.18
N PRO A 140 -8.05 -10.61 -9.00
CA PRO A 140 -8.35 -11.97 -8.55
C PRO A 140 -7.28 -12.44 -7.56
N VAL A 141 -7.72 -13.04 -6.46
CA VAL A 141 -6.85 -13.77 -5.52
C VAL A 141 -7.44 -15.14 -5.18
N ILE A 142 -6.59 -16.06 -4.73
CA ILE A 142 -6.99 -17.46 -4.51
C ILE A 142 -7.57 -17.66 -3.12
N ASP A 143 -6.82 -17.23 -2.10
CA ASP A 143 -7.18 -17.42 -0.71
C ASP A 143 -8.11 -16.31 -0.20
N SER A 144 -8.74 -16.53 0.95
CA SER A 144 -9.54 -15.49 1.61
C SER A 144 -8.68 -14.31 2.04
N VAL A 145 -9.30 -13.13 2.08
CA VAL A 145 -8.71 -11.89 2.57
C VAL A 145 -9.43 -11.43 3.84
N VAL A 146 -8.78 -10.56 4.60
CA VAL A 146 -9.42 -9.79 5.66
C VAL A 146 -9.34 -8.33 5.25
N ILE A 147 -10.48 -7.68 5.10
CA ILE A 147 -10.53 -6.27 4.71
C ILE A 147 -10.43 -5.35 5.94
N PRO A 148 -9.87 -4.13 5.82
CA PRO A 148 -9.88 -3.17 6.93
C PRO A 148 -11.32 -2.76 7.33
N GLY A 149 -12.23 -2.72 6.35
CA GLY A 149 -13.66 -2.49 6.55
C GLY A 149 -14.20 -1.21 5.89
N SER A 150 -15.52 -1.08 5.86
CA SER A 150 -16.24 0.06 5.28
C SER A 150 -15.92 0.28 3.79
N ARG A 151 -15.26 1.40 3.43
CA ARG A 151 -14.86 1.75 2.05
C ARG A 151 -13.62 0.98 1.55
N PHE A 152 -12.84 0.40 2.46
CA PHE A 152 -11.66 -0.39 2.15
C PHE A 152 -12.08 -1.85 1.96
N ARG A 153 -12.22 -2.24 0.70
CA ARG A 153 -12.88 -3.48 0.24
C ARG A 153 -11.94 -4.31 -0.62
N GLU A 154 -10.68 -4.28 -0.24
CA GLU A 154 -9.59 -5.04 -0.85
C GLU A 154 -8.57 -5.34 0.25
N VAL A 155 -7.71 -6.32 0.01
CA VAL A 155 -6.53 -6.53 0.86
C VAL A 155 -5.57 -5.36 0.62
N TYR A 156 -5.07 -4.77 1.72
CA TYR A 156 -4.01 -3.77 1.71
C TYR A 156 -2.72 -4.37 2.25
N TYR A 157 -1.59 -3.95 1.69
CA TYR A 157 -0.31 -4.61 1.97
C TYR A 157 0.13 -4.43 3.43
N TRP A 158 0.45 -3.22 3.86
CA TRP A 158 1.05 -3.03 5.19
C TRP A 158 0.05 -3.28 6.34
N ASP A 159 -1.25 -3.03 6.12
CA ASP A 159 -2.35 -3.34 7.04
C ASP A 159 -2.40 -4.84 7.35
N SER A 160 -2.12 -5.67 6.35
CA SER A 160 -2.11 -7.13 6.49
C SER A 160 -1.12 -7.60 7.55
N TYR A 161 -0.05 -6.85 7.83
CA TYR A 161 0.89 -7.21 8.90
C TYR A 161 0.18 -7.20 10.26
N TRP A 162 -0.52 -6.11 10.58
CA TRP A 162 -1.23 -5.95 11.85
C TRP A 162 -2.40 -6.93 11.96
N VAL A 163 -3.11 -7.16 10.86
CA VAL A 163 -4.14 -8.20 10.76
C VAL A 163 -3.55 -9.57 11.08
N ILE A 164 -2.44 -9.95 10.44
CA ILE A 164 -1.77 -11.24 10.69
C ILE A 164 -1.35 -11.37 12.15
N ARG A 165 -0.78 -10.33 12.77
CA ARG A 165 -0.46 -10.35 14.21
C ARG A 165 -1.69 -10.67 15.07
N GLY A 166 -2.83 -10.07 14.76
CA GLY A 166 -4.11 -10.33 15.43
C GLY A 166 -4.67 -11.74 15.18
N LEU A 167 -4.57 -12.23 13.93
CA LEU A 167 -4.95 -13.59 13.56
C LEU A 167 -4.09 -14.64 14.27
N LEU A 168 -2.77 -14.43 14.36
CA LEU A 168 -1.85 -15.32 15.07
C LEU A 168 -2.16 -15.37 16.58
N ALA A 169 -2.49 -14.22 17.19
CA ALA A 169 -2.97 -14.18 18.58
C ALA A 169 -4.30 -14.95 18.76
N SER A 170 -5.15 -14.91 17.72
CA SER A 170 -6.42 -15.62 17.64
C SER A 170 -6.30 -17.09 17.20
N LYS A 171 -5.08 -17.59 16.96
CA LYS A 171 -4.77 -18.94 16.44
C LYS A 171 -5.32 -19.24 15.03
N MET A 172 -5.60 -18.21 14.25
CA MET A 172 -6.11 -18.34 12.87
C MET A 172 -4.94 -18.42 11.87
N TYR A 173 -4.14 -19.49 11.99
CA TYR A 173 -2.90 -19.67 11.22
C TYR A 173 -3.15 -19.91 9.72
N LYS A 174 -4.23 -20.63 9.37
CA LYS A 174 -4.58 -20.93 7.98
C LYS A 174 -5.03 -19.65 7.27
N THR A 175 -5.84 -18.84 7.94
CA THR A 175 -6.26 -17.52 7.44
C THR A 175 -5.05 -16.60 7.23
N ALA A 176 -4.13 -16.53 8.21
CA ALA A 176 -2.91 -15.73 8.09
C ALA A 176 -2.02 -16.18 6.91
N LYS A 177 -1.83 -17.49 6.73
CA LYS A 177 -1.09 -18.06 5.59
C LYS A 177 -1.74 -17.73 4.25
N GLY A 178 -3.07 -17.79 4.17
CA GLY A 178 -3.81 -17.42 2.95
C GLY A 178 -3.60 -15.98 2.52
N ILE A 179 -3.58 -15.03 3.47
CA ILE A 179 -3.29 -13.62 3.18
C ILE A 179 -1.88 -13.49 2.57
N VAL A 180 -0.87 -14.12 3.17
CA VAL A 180 0.51 -14.09 2.65
C VAL A 180 0.62 -14.71 1.27
N ASN A 181 -0.04 -15.84 1.01
CA ASN A 181 -0.06 -16.44 -0.33
C ASN A 181 -0.62 -15.49 -1.39
N ASN A 182 -1.69 -14.74 -1.05
CA ASN A 182 -2.25 -13.74 -1.94
C ASN A 182 -1.24 -12.61 -2.22
N LEU A 183 -0.53 -12.11 -1.21
CA LEU A 183 0.50 -11.09 -1.40
C LEU A 183 1.69 -11.60 -2.25
N ILE A 184 2.09 -12.87 -2.06
CA ILE A 184 3.10 -13.52 -2.90
C ILE A 184 2.65 -13.58 -4.37
N SER A 185 1.38 -13.89 -4.64
CA SER A 185 0.88 -13.92 -6.02
C SER A 185 0.96 -12.55 -6.73
N PHE A 186 0.87 -11.44 -5.99
CA PHE A 186 1.13 -10.12 -6.57
C PHE A 186 2.57 -9.92 -6.97
N ILE A 187 3.54 -10.44 -6.21
CA ILE A 187 4.94 -10.39 -6.59
C ILE A 187 5.20 -11.26 -7.83
N GLU A 188 4.59 -12.45 -7.89
CA GLU A 188 4.69 -13.34 -9.05
C GLU A 188 4.21 -12.64 -10.33
N GLU A 189 3.05 -11.98 -10.28
CA GLU A 189 2.43 -11.34 -11.46
C GLU A 189 2.95 -9.92 -11.78
N TYR A 190 3.16 -9.07 -10.76
CA TYR A 190 3.47 -7.64 -10.92
C TYR A 190 4.91 -7.28 -10.53
N GLY A 191 5.62 -8.20 -9.86
CA GLY A 191 7.01 -8.00 -9.43
C GLY A 191 7.18 -7.39 -8.05
N PHE A 192 6.10 -6.94 -7.42
CA PHE A 192 6.09 -6.38 -6.06
C PHE A 192 4.69 -6.53 -5.45
N VAL A 193 4.58 -6.35 -4.14
CA VAL A 193 3.27 -6.34 -3.49
C VAL A 193 2.58 -5.00 -3.73
N LEU A 194 1.37 -5.02 -4.26
CA LEU A 194 0.59 -3.81 -4.57
C LEU A 194 0.09 -3.13 -3.30
N ASN A 195 -0.13 -1.82 -3.34
CA ASN A 195 -0.79 -1.07 -2.25
C ASN A 195 -2.08 -1.76 -1.77
N GLY A 196 -2.94 -2.13 -2.72
CA GLY A 196 -4.06 -3.01 -2.48
C GLY A 196 -4.46 -3.76 -3.75
N ALA A 197 -5.37 -4.73 -3.61
CA ALA A 197 -5.78 -5.64 -4.68
C ALA A 197 -6.73 -5.01 -5.71
N ARG A 198 -6.42 -3.81 -6.21
CA ARG A 198 -7.20 -3.13 -7.26
C ARG A 198 -6.31 -2.74 -8.43
N ALA A 199 -6.85 -2.76 -9.65
CA ALA A 199 -6.15 -2.42 -10.88
C ALA A 199 -5.53 -1.02 -10.85
N TYR A 200 -6.15 -0.04 -10.18
CA TYR A 200 -5.61 1.30 -10.04
C TYR A 200 -4.47 1.42 -9.00
N TYR A 201 -4.11 0.34 -8.32
CA TYR A 201 -2.97 0.24 -7.41
C TYR A 201 -1.75 -0.47 -8.04
N THR A 202 -1.82 -0.97 -9.28
CA THR A 202 -0.70 -1.69 -9.94
C THR A 202 0.53 -0.82 -10.25
N ASN A 203 0.50 0.47 -9.91
CA ASN A 203 1.56 1.45 -10.13
C ASN A 203 2.39 1.76 -8.87
N ARG A 204 2.01 1.23 -7.71
CA ARG A 204 2.66 1.56 -6.43
C ARG A 204 2.51 0.46 -5.40
N SER A 205 3.47 0.40 -4.48
CA SER A 205 3.48 -0.55 -3.36
C SER A 205 2.92 0.08 -2.07
N GLN A 206 3.35 -0.45 -0.93
CA GLN A 206 3.14 0.04 0.43
C GLN A 206 4.36 -0.37 1.29
N PRO A 207 4.50 0.09 2.55
CA PRO A 207 5.64 -0.28 3.40
C PRO A 207 5.90 -1.79 3.44
N PRO A 208 7.12 -2.25 3.14
CA PRO A 208 7.35 -3.66 2.79
C PRO A 208 7.48 -4.58 4.00
N LEU A 209 6.35 -5.13 4.44
CA LEU A 209 6.24 -5.96 5.63
C LEU A 209 6.03 -7.46 5.36
N LEU A 210 6.02 -7.91 4.09
CA LEU A 210 5.73 -9.32 3.74
C LEU A 210 6.69 -10.30 4.44
N SER A 211 7.99 -9.99 4.44
CA SER A 211 9.00 -10.83 5.11
C SER A 211 8.73 -11.00 6.61
N ALA A 212 8.27 -9.93 7.28
CA ALA A 212 7.92 -9.94 8.69
C ALA A 212 6.64 -10.74 8.94
N MET A 213 5.66 -10.68 8.03
CA MET A 213 4.45 -11.52 8.09
C MET A 213 4.82 -13.01 8.03
N ILE A 214 5.67 -13.40 7.07
CA ILE A 214 6.13 -14.77 6.91
C ILE A 214 6.92 -15.22 8.14
N TYR A 215 7.79 -14.36 8.67
CA TYR A 215 8.59 -14.66 9.86
C TYR A 215 7.70 -14.97 11.07
N GLU A 216 6.68 -14.15 11.33
CA GLU A 216 5.75 -14.34 12.44
C GLU A 216 4.93 -15.62 12.29
N ILE A 217 4.45 -15.94 11.07
CA ILE A 217 3.74 -17.19 10.80
C ILE A 217 4.66 -18.38 11.01
N TYR A 218 5.86 -18.37 10.44
CA TYR A 218 6.84 -19.43 10.58
C TYR A 218 7.22 -19.67 12.04
N HIS A 219 7.49 -18.61 12.80
CA HIS A 219 7.86 -18.74 14.22
C HIS A 219 6.75 -19.38 15.07
N ARG A 220 5.48 -19.24 14.67
CA ARG A 220 4.33 -19.85 15.35
C ARG A 220 4.02 -21.28 14.89
N THR A 221 4.33 -21.61 13.64
CA THR A 221 3.83 -22.84 12.97
C THR A 221 4.92 -23.83 12.59
N GLY A 222 6.17 -23.39 12.43
CA GLY A 222 7.27 -24.19 11.88
C GLY A 222 7.09 -24.54 10.40
N ASP A 223 6.24 -23.82 9.65
CA ASP A 223 5.90 -24.13 8.27
C ASP A 223 7.06 -23.83 7.30
N VAL A 224 7.96 -24.79 7.14
CA VAL A 224 9.12 -24.70 6.25
C VAL A 224 8.71 -24.58 4.78
N GLU A 225 7.56 -25.16 4.38
CA GLU A 225 7.09 -25.08 3.00
C GLU A 225 6.62 -23.67 2.62
N LEU A 226 5.99 -22.96 3.56
CA LEU A 226 5.73 -21.52 3.39
C LEU A 226 7.03 -20.75 3.15
N VAL A 227 8.07 -21.03 3.92
CA VAL A 227 9.37 -20.35 3.77
C VAL A 227 10.00 -20.64 2.40
N LYS A 228 10.04 -21.90 1.98
CA LYS A 228 10.55 -22.31 0.66
C LYS A 228 9.81 -21.60 -0.48
N ARG A 229 8.48 -21.53 -0.42
CA ARG A 229 7.68 -20.83 -1.42
C ARG A 229 7.92 -19.32 -1.41
N SER A 230 8.12 -18.74 -0.22
CA SER A 230 8.22 -17.29 -0.07
C SER A 230 9.58 -16.73 -0.45
N LEU A 231 10.66 -17.50 -0.29
CA LEU A 231 12.02 -17.00 -0.50
C LEU A 231 12.22 -16.41 -1.91
N PRO A 232 11.86 -17.09 -3.02
CA PRO A 232 11.98 -16.50 -4.36
C PRO A 232 11.17 -15.21 -4.55
N ALA A 233 9.98 -15.13 -3.96
CA ALA A 233 9.15 -13.93 -4.03
C ALA A 233 9.78 -12.76 -3.26
N LEU A 234 10.34 -13.01 -2.08
CA LEU A 234 11.03 -11.98 -1.29
C LEU A 234 12.27 -11.43 -1.99
N LEU A 235 13.02 -12.28 -2.71
CA LEU A 235 14.14 -11.82 -3.54
C LEU A 235 13.67 -10.85 -4.64
N LYS A 236 12.57 -11.19 -5.34
CA LYS A 236 11.98 -10.34 -6.37
C LYS A 236 11.45 -9.01 -5.81
N GLU A 237 10.84 -9.04 -4.63
CA GLU A 237 10.40 -7.82 -3.96
C GLU A 237 11.59 -6.95 -3.52
N HIS A 238 12.67 -7.55 -3.02
CA HIS A 238 13.90 -6.82 -2.68
C HIS A 238 14.52 -6.17 -3.92
N GLU A 239 14.52 -6.85 -5.07
CA GLU A 239 14.94 -6.28 -6.36
C GLU A 239 14.08 -5.08 -6.76
N PHE A 240 12.76 -5.14 -6.58
CA PHE A 240 11.88 -4.00 -6.83
C PHE A 240 12.27 -2.79 -5.99
N TRP A 241 12.43 -2.95 -4.67
CA TRP A 241 12.81 -1.85 -3.79
C TRP A 241 14.21 -1.32 -4.09
N ASN A 242 15.11 -2.17 -4.60
CA ASN A 242 16.47 -1.77 -5.03
C ASN A 242 16.58 -1.38 -6.51
N SER A 243 15.46 -1.17 -7.20
CA SER A 243 15.45 -0.63 -8.56
C SER A 243 15.84 0.85 -8.61
N ASP A 244 16.24 1.32 -9.78
CA ASP A 244 16.82 2.65 -9.98
C ASP A 244 15.94 3.82 -9.52
N ILE A 245 14.61 3.67 -9.56
CA ILE A 245 13.67 4.74 -9.16
C ILE A 245 13.61 4.93 -7.64
N HIS A 246 13.80 3.83 -6.90
CA HIS A 246 13.73 3.80 -5.43
C HIS A 246 15.10 3.99 -4.81
N LYS A 247 16.17 3.53 -5.48
CA LYS A 247 17.55 3.62 -5.01
C LYS A 247 18.06 5.06 -5.04
N VAL A 248 18.70 5.47 -3.95
CA VAL A 248 19.35 6.78 -3.83
C VAL A 248 20.71 6.59 -3.19
N THR A 249 21.74 7.19 -3.81
CA THR A 249 23.10 7.16 -3.32
C THR A 249 23.41 8.44 -2.55
N VAL A 250 23.86 8.31 -1.31
CA VAL A 250 24.15 9.42 -0.39
C VAL A 250 25.59 9.30 0.10
N SER A 251 26.36 10.38 0.03
CA SER A 251 27.64 10.48 0.73
C SER A 251 27.41 11.06 2.13
N ASP A 252 27.81 10.34 3.18
CA ASP A 252 27.73 10.85 4.55
C ASP A 252 28.78 11.93 4.84
N ALA A 253 28.76 12.48 6.07
CA ALA A 253 29.71 13.50 6.51
C ALA A 253 31.17 13.04 6.55
N GLN A 254 31.41 11.73 6.58
CA GLN A 254 32.75 11.14 6.54
C GLN A 254 33.24 10.88 5.11
N GLY A 255 32.42 11.17 4.09
CA GLY A 255 32.72 10.91 2.69
C GLY A 255 32.46 9.45 2.28
N CYS A 256 31.83 8.65 3.14
CA CYS A 256 31.44 7.28 2.82
C CYS A 256 30.14 7.29 2.03
N THR A 257 30.11 6.51 0.95
CA THR A 257 28.95 6.42 0.07
C THR A 257 28.04 5.28 0.50
N HIS A 258 26.77 5.60 0.73
CA HIS A 258 25.72 4.69 1.15
C HIS A 258 24.61 4.60 0.11
N THR A 259 23.98 3.44 0.02
CA THR A 259 22.79 3.22 -0.82
C THR A 259 21.57 3.07 0.07
N LEU A 260 20.59 3.94 -0.11
CA LEU A 260 19.33 3.96 0.62
C LEU A 260 18.15 3.98 -0.37
N ASN A 261 16.93 3.90 0.16
CA ASN A 261 15.73 3.82 -0.66
C ASN A 261 14.72 4.92 -0.31
N ARG A 262 13.90 5.29 -1.28
CA ARG A 262 12.76 6.21 -1.15
C ARG A 262 11.48 5.62 -1.70
N TYR A 263 10.34 6.15 -1.24
CA TYR A 263 9.06 5.91 -1.90
C TYR A 263 9.01 6.65 -3.23
N TYR A 264 8.58 5.97 -4.28
CA TYR A 264 8.47 6.50 -5.63
C TYR A 264 7.42 5.72 -6.42
N ALA A 265 6.19 6.25 -6.47
CA ALA A 265 5.12 5.65 -7.24
C ALA A 265 5.30 5.91 -8.74
N ARG A 266 4.99 4.91 -9.57
CA ARG A 266 4.99 5.01 -11.04
C ARG A 266 3.69 5.62 -11.56
N TRP A 267 3.23 6.73 -10.97
CA TRP A 267 1.97 7.39 -11.35
C TRP A 267 2.13 8.89 -11.32
N ASN A 268 1.75 9.58 -12.40
CA ASN A 268 1.88 11.04 -12.55
C ASN A 268 0.58 11.70 -13.06
N LYS A 269 -0.55 11.04 -12.81
CA LYS A 269 -1.90 11.50 -13.15
C LYS A 269 -2.73 11.58 -11.86
N PRO A 270 -3.93 12.19 -11.87
CA PRO A 270 -4.85 12.08 -10.74
C PRO A 270 -5.03 10.61 -10.32
N ARG A 271 -5.10 10.36 -9.00
CA ARG A 271 -5.36 9.01 -8.48
C ARG A 271 -6.83 8.63 -8.74
N PRO A 272 -7.16 7.52 -9.41
CA PRO A 272 -8.54 7.21 -9.78
C PRO A 272 -9.52 7.18 -8.59
N GLU A 273 -9.08 6.62 -7.45
CA GLU A 273 -9.86 6.50 -6.22
C GLU A 273 -10.12 7.83 -5.50
N SER A 274 -9.52 8.93 -5.97
CA SER A 274 -9.64 10.25 -5.37
C SER A 274 -9.68 11.39 -6.40
N SER A 275 -9.92 11.09 -7.69
CA SER A 275 -9.70 12.02 -8.80
C SER A 275 -10.58 13.28 -8.78
N ILE A 276 -11.60 13.31 -7.90
CA ILE A 276 -12.55 14.41 -7.73
C ILE A 276 -12.60 14.98 -6.30
N MET A 277 -12.60 14.15 -5.25
CA MET A 277 -12.73 14.64 -3.86
C MET A 277 -11.48 15.34 -3.35
N VAL A 278 -10.33 15.16 -4.00
CA VAL A 278 -9.28 16.12 -3.75
C VAL A 278 -9.59 17.38 -4.56
N CYS A 279 -10.49 18.21 -4.01
CA CYS A 279 -10.47 19.65 -4.22
C CYS A 279 -9.08 20.24 -3.96
N VAL A 280 -8.15 19.48 -3.37
CA VAL A 280 -6.72 19.81 -3.28
C VAL A 280 -5.91 19.26 -4.47
N ASP A 281 -6.18 18.13 -5.12
CA ASP A 281 -5.32 17.64 -6.21
C ASP A 281 -5.52 18.48 -7.47
N LYS A 282 -6.76 18.61 -7.97
CA LYS A 282 -7.05 19.46 -9.15
C LYS A 282 -6.98 20.95 -8.84
N ALA A 283 -7.42 21.41 -7.65
CA ALA A 283 -7.37 22.84 -7.30
C ALA A 283 -6.03 23.31 -6.69
N SER A 284 -5.18 22.41 -6.18
CA SER A 284 -3.76 22.73 -6.00
C SER A 284 -2.99 22.57 -7.28
N ALA A 285 -3.31 21.57 -8.12
CA ALA A 285 -2.71 21.47 -9.44
C ALA A 285 -3.04 22.68 -10.30
N SER A 286 -4.22 23.29 -10.17
CA SER A 286 -4.58 24.52 -10.88
C SER A 286 -3.74 25.74 -10.45
N LYS A 287 -3.01 25.66 -9.32
CA LYS A 287 -2.02 26.68 -8.94
C LYS A 287 -0.71 26.53 -9.72
N PHE A 288 -0.45 25.36 -10.30
CA PHE A 288 0.67 25.16 -11.22
C PHE A 288 0.25 25.52 -12.64
N THR A 289 1.10 26.24 -13.34
CA THR A 289 0.87 26.66 -14.73
C THR A 289 1.42 25.62 -15.70
N SER A 290 2.49 24.92 -15.33
CA SER A 290 3.14 23.91 -16.16
C SER A 290 2.50 22.52 -16.05
N VAL A 291 2.40 21.80 -17.17
CA VAL A 291 1.99 20.39 -17.21
C VAL A 291 2.98 19.52 -16.42
N SER A 292 4.28 19.83 -16.49
CA SER A 292 5.33 19.08 -15.80
C SER A 292 5.18 19.19 -14.28
N GLU A 293 4.92 20.39 -13.76
CA GLU A 293 4.70 20.63 -12.32
C GLU A 293 3.48 19.85 -11.81
N LYS A 294 2.38 19.84 -12.59
CA LYS A 294 1.19 19.05 -12.25
C LYS A 294 1.49 17.56 -12.21
N GLN A 295 2.21 17.04 -13.20
CA GLN A 295 2.61 15.64 -13.25
C GLN A 295 3.52 15.25 -12.09
N GLN A 296 4.47 16.12 -11.73
CA GLN A 296 5.32 15.90 -10.56
C GLN A 296 4.48 15.89 -9.29
N PHE A 297 3.60 16.87 -9.09
CA PHE A 297 2.73 16.91 -7.92
C PHE A 297 1.85 15.65 -7.79
N TYR A 298 1.25 15.17 -8.87
CA TYR A 298 0.51 13.89 -8.88
C TYR A 298 1.38 12.70 -8.48
N ARG A 299 2.66 12.71 -8.85
CA ARG A 299 3.61 11.70 -8.41
C ARG A 299 3.95 11.79 -6.94
N GLU A 300 4.09 13.00 -6.40
CA GLU A 300 4.28 13.19 -4.96
C GLU A 300 3.12 12.64 -4.15
N LEU A 301 1.89 12.83 -4.66
CA LEU A 301 0.67 12.32 -4.04
C LEU A 301 0.60 10.78 -4.08
N ALA A 302 0.90 10.19 -5.25
CA ALA A 302 0.92 8.74 -5.38
C ALA A 302 2.04 8.10 -4.53
N SER A 303 3.19 8.76 -4.41
CA SER A 303 4.31 8.29 -3.59
C SER A 303 4.03 8.44 -2.10
N ALA A 304 3.29 9.47 -1.69
CA ALA A 304 2.79 9.58 -0.31
C ALA A 304 1.82 8.44 0.01
N ALA A 305 0.95 8.04 -0.93
CA ALA A 305 0.10 6.86 -0.75
C ALA A 305 0.92 5.55 -0.71
N GLU A 306 2.01 5.44 -1.46
CA GLU A 306 2.96 4.32 -1.36
C GLU A 306 3.63 4.26 0.02
N SER A 307 3.83 5.39 0.70
CA SER A 307 4.36 5.40 2.06
C SER A 307 3.38 4.90 3.12
N GLY A 308 2.07 4.86 2.81
CA GLY A 308 1.00 4.63 3.79
C GLY A 308 0.64 5.86 4.66
N TRP A 309 1.32 7.00 4.45
CA TRP A 309 1.12 8.25 5.18
C TRP A 309 0.54 9.34 4.26
N ASP A 310 -0.56 9.05 3.55
CA ASP A 310 -1.31 9.98 2.73
C ASP A 310 -2.45 10.67 3.52
N PHE A 311 -2.31 11.90 4.01
CA PHE A 311 -1.15 12.79 3.88
C PHE A 311 -0.65 13.28 5.24
N SER A 312 0.63 13.67 5.26
CA SER A 312 1.33 14.13 6.46
C SER A 312 2.21 15.33 6.15
N THR A 313 2.39 16.20 7.14
CA THR A 313 3.38 17.31 7.09
C THR A 313 4.81 16.79 6.95
N ARG A 314 5.05 15.52 7.29
CA ARG A 314 6.31 14.78 7.06
C ARG A 314 6.84 14.94 5.63
N TRP A 315 5.92 14.99 4.66
CA TRP A 315 6.23 15.02 3.23
C TRP A 315 6.17 16.43 2.63
N MET A 316 5.96 17.49 3.43
CA MET A 316 5.79 18.87 2.94
C MET A 316 7.03 19.71 3.24
N ARG A 317 7.58 20.39 2.22
CA ARG A 317 8.73 21.32 2.40
C ARG A 317 8.37 22.52 3.27
N HIS A 318 7.15 23.04 3.12
CA HIS A 318 6.66 24.19 3.87
C HIS A 318 5.27 23.91 4.47
N PRO A 319 5.19 23.17 5.59
CA PRO A 319 3.92 22.95 6.27
C PRO A 319 3.27 24.28 6.69
N PRO A 320 1.93 24.41 6.63
CA PRO A 320 0.94 23.40 6.22
C PRO A 320 0.60 23.45 4.71
N ASN A 321 1.45 24.04 3.85
CA ASN A 321 1.15 24.18 2.43
C ASN A 321 1.23 22.83 1.70
N PHE A 322 0.07 22.23 1.43
CA PHE A 322 -0.08 20.96 0.74
C PHE A 322 0.55 20.92 -0.66
N THR A 323 0.64 22.06 -1.36
CA THR A 323 1.25 22.10 -2.70
C THR A 323 2.77 21.89 -2.67
N THR A 324 3.37 21.89 -1.48
CA THR A 324 4.81 21.67 -1.28
C THR A 324 5.13 20.23 -0.91
N LEU A 325 4.20 19.31 -1.17
CA LEU A 325 4.44 17.87 -1.07
C LEU A 325 5.64 17.49 -1.95
N SER A 326 6.60 16.77 -1.39
CA SER A 326 7.87 16.42 -2.04
C SER A 326 8.37 15.05 -1.55
N THR A 327 7.45 14.09 -1.40
CA THR A 327 7.70 12.71 -0.95
C THR A 327 8.87 12.04 -1.67
N THR A 328 8.97 12.19 -3.00
CA THR A 328 10.06 11.59 -3.81
C THR A 328 11.42 12.22 -3.53
N SER A 329 11.45 13.36 -2.85
CA SER A 329 12.67 14.04 -2.39
C SER A 329 13.00 13.73 -0.92
N VAL A 330 12.31 12.77 -0.30
CA VAL A 330 12.61 12.31 1.06
C VAL A 330 13.20 10.91 0.99
N ILE A 331 14.30 10.69 1.72
CA ILE A 331 14.81 9.37 2.05
C ILE A 331 14.23 9.00 3.44
N PRO A 332 13.23 8.12 3.49
CA PRO A 332 12.48 7.85 4.72
C PRO A 332 13.21 6.83 5.60
N VAL A 333 13.33 7.11 6.90
CA VAL A 333 13.96 6.17 7.85
C VAL A 333 13.18 4.87 7.97
N ASP A 334 11.85 4.94 7.98
CA ASP A 334 10.97 3.79 8.12
C ASP A 334 11.11 2.80 6.97
N LEU A 335 11.10 3.28 5.71
CA LEU A 335 11.32 2.42 4.54
C LEU A 335 12.64 1.65 4.64
N ASN A 336 13.72 2.34 4.97
CA ASN A 336 15.05 1.73 5.05
C ASN A 336 15.15 0.74 6.21
N ALA A 337 14.47 1.00 7.34
CA ALA A 337 14.35 0.06 8.44
C ALA A 337 13.53 -1.19 8.05
N PHE A 338 12.44 -1.04 7.28
CA PHE A 338 11.67 -2.18 6.78
C PHE A 338 12.47 -3.03 5.79
N ILE A 339 13.23 -2.41 4.87
CA ILE A 339 14.10 -3.13 3.94
C ILE A 339 15.22 -3.85 4.70
N LEU A 340 15.83 -3.24 5.72
CA LEU A 340 16.78 -3.93 6.59
C LEU A 340 16.15 -5.19 7.21
N GLY A 341 14.91 -5.07 7.68
CA GLY A 341 14.13 -6.21 8.17
C GLY A 341 13.92 -7.30 7.15
N MET A 342 13.58 -6.91 5.92
CA MET A 342 13.46 -7.83 4.80
C MET A 342 14.76 -8.55 4.54
N GLU A 343 15.89 -7.85 4.49
CA GLU A 343 17.19 -8.44 4.20
C GLU A 343 17.58 -9.51 5.24
N LEU A 344 17.37 -9.22 6.52
CA LEU A 344 17.65 -10.16 7.60
C LEU A 344 16.69 -11.36 7.62
N ASN A 345 15.42 -11.11 7.35
CA ASN A 345 14.44 -12.19 7.23
C ASN A 345 14.76 -13.10 6.04
N ILE A 346 15.19 -12.54 4.90
CA ILE A 346 15.68 -13.32 3.76
C ILE A 346 16.89 -14.17 4.16
N ALA A 347 17.87 -13.58 4.86
CA ALA A 347 19.03 -14.33 5.34
C ALA A 347 18.63 -15.48 6.28
N PHE A 348 17.69 -15.24 7.18
CA PHE A 348 17.12 -16.25 8.07
C PHE A 348 16.40 -17.37 7.30
N PHE A 349 15.53 -17.02 6.35
CA PHE A 349 14.79 -17.98 5.54
C PHE A 349 15.72 -18.82 4.65
N ALA A 350 16.74 -18.20 4.06
CA ALA A 350 17.74 -18.91 3.28
C ALA A 350 18.50 -19.96 4.11
N ASN A 351 18.82 -19.66 5.37
CA ASN A 351 19.36 -20.67 6.30
C ASN A 351 18.37 -21.80 6.60
N VAL A 352 17.09 -21.50 6.79
CA VAL A 352 16.04 -22.52 7.00
C VAL A 352 15.91 -23.44 5.78
N THR A 353 16.08 -22.91 4.56
CA THR A 353 16.00 -23.70 3.32
C THR A 353 17.33 -24.34 2.90
N GLY A 354 18.43 -24.08 3.62
CA GLY A 354 19.76 -24.60 3.31
C GLY A 354 20.53 -23.85 2.21
N ASP A 355 20.07 -22.66 1.80
CA ASP A 355 20.78 -21.80 0.85
C ASP A 355 21.75 -20.85 1.58
N HIS A 356 22.92 -21.38 1.93
CA HIS A 356 23.93 -20.62 2.65
C HIS A 356 24.55 -19.47 1.85
N SER A 357 24.48 -19.52 0.51
CA SER A 357 24.99 -18.46 -0.36
C SER A 357 24.12 -17.22 -0.25
N ILE A 358 22.81 -17.38 -0.42
CA ILE A 358 21.83 -16.30 -0.23
C ILE A 358 21.88 -15.80 1.22
N ALA A 359 21.94 -16.70 2.20
CA ALA A 359 22.02 -16.30 3.61
C ALA A 359 23.20 -15.37 3.90
N LYS A 360 24.40 -15.75 3.42
CA LYS A 360 25.61 -14.95 3.61
C LYS A 360 25.54 -13.61 2.87
N HIS A 361 25.06 -13.62 1.63
CA HIS A 361 24.92 -12.40 0.84
C HIS A 361 23.96 -11.40 1.52
N PHE A 362 22.79 -11.87 1.93
CA PHE A 362 21.78 -11.03 2.56
C PHE A 362 22.18 -10.54 3.96
N GLN A 363 22.98 -11.32 4.69
CA GLN A 363 23.59 -10.83 5.94
C GLN A 363 24.53 -9.65 5.66
N GLN A 364 25.41 -9.76 4.67
CA GLN A 364 26.38 -8.70 4.33
C GLN A 364 25.69 -7.41 3.90
N ILE A 365 24.66 -7.47 3.04
CA ILE A 365 23.95 -6.25 2.62
C ILE A 365 23.15 -5.64 3.78
N SER A 366 22.63 -6.47 4.70
CA SER A 366 21.92 -5.96 5.89
C SER A 366 22.86 -5.21 6.83
N ASP A 367 24.11 -5.67 6.98
CA ASP A 367 25.11 -5.00 7.79
C ASP A 367 25.47 -3.63 7.19
N VAL A 368 25.66 -3.57 5.86
CA VAL A 368 25.89 -2.31 5.13
C VAL A 368 24.70 -1.35 5.29
N ARG A 369 23.46 -1.83 5.19
CA ARG A 369 22.28 -0.98 5.37
C ARG A 369 22.12 -0.48 6.80
N LYS A 370 22.43 -1.31 7.80
CA LYS A 370 22.41 -0.91 9.20
C LYS A 370 23.41 0.22 9.46
N GLU A 371 24.61 0.13 8.88
CA GLU A 371 25.61 1.19 8.93
C GLU A 371 25.10 2.48 8.26
N ALA A 372 24.53 2.37 7.05
CA ALA A 372 23.95 3.50 6.33
C ALA A 372 22.84 4.21 7.14
N ILE A 373 21.93 3.44 7.78
CA ILE A 373 20.86 4.00 8.62
C ILE A 373 21.44 4.77 9.82
N ASN A 374 22.47 4.23 10.47
CA ASN A 374 23.12 4.87 11.60
C ASN A 374 23.92 6.11 11.19
N SER A 375 24.52 6.13 10.01
CA SER A 375 25.28 7.28 9.52
C SER A 375 24.36 8.41 9.05
N VAL A 376 23.33 8.09 8.27
CA VAL A 376 22.50 9.10 7.58
C VAL A 376 21.32 9.61 8.40
N PHE A 377 20.65 8.74 9.16
CA PHE A 377 19.39 9.10 9.82
C PHE A 377 19.54 9.43 11.30
N TRP A 378 20.53 8.87 12.01
CA TRP A 378 20.68 9.12 13.44
C TRP A 378 21.04 10.58 13.72
N ASN A 379 20.24 11.23 14.56
CA ASN A 379 20.52 12.57 15.04
C ASN A 379 20.92 12.52 16.53
N ALA A 380 22.20 12.75 16.80
CA ALA A 380 22.75 12.64 18.16
C ALA A 380 22.21 13.70 19.12
N ASN A 381 21.74 14.85 18.64
CA ASN A 381 21.18 15.92 19.48
C ASN A 381 19.74 15.59 19.89
N MET A 382 18.93 15.11 18.95
CA MET A 382 17.53 14.75 19.19
C MET A 382 17.32 13.32 19.70
N LYS A 383 18.37 12.47 19.70
CA LYS A 383 18.33 11.07 20.16
C LYS A 383 17.29 10.22 19.45
N GLN A 384 17.14 10.43 18.14
CA GLN A 384 16.21 9.72 17.29
C GLN A 384 16.73 9.68 15.85
N TRP A 385 16.10 8.86 15.02
CA TRP A 385 16.37 8.85 13.59
C TRP A 385 15.43 9.81 12.86
N LEU A 386 15.95 10.58 11.92
CA LEU A 386 15.21 11.57 11.15
C LEU A 386 15.28 11.23 9.67
N ASP A 387 14.22 11.52 8.92
CA ASP A 387 14.28 11.45 7.47
C ASP A 387 15.28 12.46 6.91
N SER A 388 15.93 12.10 5.80
CA SER A 388 16.84 12.99 5.07
C SER A 388 16.17 13.53 3.81
N TRP A 389 16.22 14.83 3.60
CA TRP A 389 15.76 15.46 2.38
C TRP A 389 16.86 15.46 1.31
N LEU A 390 16.49 15.21 0.07
CA LEU A 390 17.36 15.42 -1.08
C LEU A 390 17.45 16.90 -1.41
N SER A 391 18.60 17.35 -1.89
CA SER A 391 18.78 18.70 -2.40
C SER A 391 17.94 18.90 -3.67
N ASN A 392 17.53 20.13 -3.96
CA ASN A 392 16.71 20.43 -5.14
C ASN A 392 17.47 20.27 -6.47
N ASN A 393 18.78 19.99 -6.43
CA ASN A 393 19.58 19.71 -7.63
C ASN A 393 19.43 18.24 -8.04
N THR A 394 18.39 17.97 -8.84
CA THR A 394 18.00 16.62 -9.30
C THR A 394 18.97 15.97 -10.30
N HIS A 395 20.11 16.60 -10.60
CA HIS A 395 21.10 16.12 -11.59
C HIS A 395 22.30 15.40 -10.97
N GLU A 396 22.45 15.43 -9.64
CA GLU A 396 23.56 14.74 -8.97
C GLU A 396 23.24 13.25 -8.80
N LYS A 397 24.16 12.39 -9.27
CA LYS A 397 24.05 10.94 -9.08
C LYS A 397 24.36 10.49 -7.64
N VAL A 398 25.05 11.34 -6.88
CA VAL A 398 25.42 11.13 -5.48
C VAL A 398 25.04 12.39 -4.72
N HIS A 399 24.18 12.27 -3.72
CA HIS A 399 23.76 13.39 -2.91
C HIS A 399 24.67 13.54 -1.69
N ASN A 400 25.22 14.74 -1.49
CA ASN A 400 25.97 15.03 -0.27
C ASN A 400 25.00 15.20 0.90
N TRP A 401 25.22 14.42 1.96
CA TRP A 401 24.46 14.53 3.19
C TRP A 401 24.83 15.80 3.96
N ASP A 402 23.81 16.47 4.49
CA ASP A 402 23.97 17.59 5.42
C ASP A 402 22.94 17.45 6.53
N THR A 403 23.38 17.64 7.77
CA THR A 403 22.51 17.78 8.94
C THR A 403 21.36 18.78 8.75
N LEU A 404 21.57 19.85 7.98
CA LEU A 404 20.56 20.86 7.64
C LEU A 404 19.43 20.28 6.77
N HIS A 405 19.67 19.17 6.08
CA HIS A 405 18.69 18.47 5.27
C HIS A 405 17.93 17.40 6.05
N GLN A 406 18.18 17.20 7.35
CA GLN A 406 17.35 16.30 8.16
C GLN A 406 16.03 16.99 8.57
N ASN A 407 14.93 16.25 8.51
CA ASN A 407 13.64 16.74 9.00
C ASN A 407 13.67 16.88 10.53
N GLN A 408 13.66 18.10 11.05
CA GLN A 408 13.74 18.36 12.49
C GLN A 408 12.42 18.08 13.24
N ASN A 409 11.35 17.72 12.53
CA ASN A 409 10.08 17.35 13.17
C ASN A 409 10.10 15.90 13.68
N VAL A 410 9.37 15.67 14.77
CA VAL A 410 9.23 14.34 15.36
C VAL A 410 8.03 13.61 14.77
N PHE A 411 8.26 12.44 14.20
CA PHE A 411 7.21 11.53 13.72
C PHE A 411 7.34 10.16 14.37
N ALA A 412 6.24 9.41 14.49
CA ALA A 412 6.30 8.05 15.04
C ALA A 412 7.21 7.13 14.21
N SER A 413 7.32 7.39 12.90
CA SER A 413 8.23 6.69 11.98
C SER A 413 9.71 6.79 12.36
N ASN A 414 10.11 7.85 13.07
CA ASN A 414 11.47 8.07 13.57
C ASN A 414 11.96 6.94 14.47
N PHE A 415 11.03 6.19 15.07
CA PHE A 415 11.31 5.12 16.02
C PHE A 415 11.11 3.73 15.41
N VAL A 416 10.81 3.61 14.11
CA VAL A 416 10.73 2.31 13.42
C VAL A 416 12.04 1.53 13.50
N PRO A 417 13.25 2.14 13.46
CA PRO A 417 14.49 1.41 13.72
C PRO A 417 14.49 0.65 15.05
N LEU A 418 13.90 1.23 16.11
CA LEU A 418 13.77 0.52 17.38
C LEU A 418 12.91 -0.73 17.22
N TRP A 419 11.81 -0.68 16.49
CA TRP A 419 10.95 -1.86 16.31
C TRP A 419 11.68 -3.08 15.68
N MET A 420 12.79 -2.85 14.98
CA MET A 420 13.59 -3.87 14.33
C MET A 420 14.59 -4.52 15.31
N LYS A 421 14.52 -5.86 15.47
CA LYS A 421 15.43 -6.67 16.32
C LYS A 421 16.93 -6.31 16.25
N PRO A 422 17.52 -6.01 15.08
CA PRO A 422 18.97 -5.73 14.94
C PRO A 422 19.46 -4.48 15.65
N PHE A 423 18.58 -3.56 16.04
CA PHE A 423 18.96 -2.36 16.78
C PHE A 423 19.01 -2.60 18.31
N TYR A 424 18.57 -3.77 18.77
CA TYR A 424 18.61 -4.17 20.18
C TYR A 424 19.68 -5.24 20.49
N SER A 425 20.26 -5.86 19.45
CA SER A 425 21.25 -6.94 19.56
C SER A 425 22.68 -6.42 19.48
#